data_AF-Q2QUW3-F1
#
_entry.id   AF-Q2QUW3-F1
#
_cell.length_a   1.000
_cell.length_b   1.000
_cell.length_c   1.000
_cell.angle_alpha   90.00
_cell.angle_beta   90.00
_cell.angle_gamma   90.00
#
_symmetry.space_group_name_H-M   'P 1'
#
loop_
_entity.id
_entity.type
_entity.pdbx_description
1 polymer ?
#
loop_
_entity_poly.entity_id
_entity_poly.type
_entity_poly.pdbx_seq_one_letter_code
_entity_poly.pdbx_strand_id
1 'polypeptide(L)'
;MESLANTLKETKAENKRLQVELEKGSEAKAEIERLKAELKKEQEHSTALTDYYNLTEPKMEALRQEFSKAEATAEREAQRFAQEMAKAIESAKTACRTLRLALTDLGAKVRGVPSQDASAFDFSEWTQQASGAVSDCATAYGDCCARVSAAFTMGLLQQNGCEHIAEFPKFAKGDWEVSSQDVLPVLRAWRKQFRQKEARSTTKARLLEHLAKAEAMDQGKEPAAEEG
;
A
#
# COMPACT_ATOMS: atom_id res chain seq x y z
N MET A 1 -33.13 -49.09 100.04
CA MET A 1 -33.46 -49.80 98.77
C MET A 1 -33.93 -48.82 97.69
N GLU A 2 -34.88 -47.92 97.95
CA GLU A 2 -35.38 -46.94 96.95
C GLU A 2 -34.34 -45.96 96.40
N SER A 3 -33.49 -45.37 97.26
CA SER A 3 -32.44 -44.44 96.81
C SER A 3 -31.49 -45.09 95.78
N LEU A 4 -31.07 -46.33 96.01
CA LEU A 4 -30.24 -47.11 95.09
C LEU A 4 -30.95 -47.39 93.76
N ALA A 5 -32.26 -47.68 93.79
CA ALA A 5 -33.04 -47.93 92.58
C ALA A 5 -33.19 -46.67 91.70
N ASN A 6 -33.30 -45.49 92.32
CA ASN A 6 -33.38 -44.21 91.60
C ASN A 6 -32.03 -43.85 90.96
N THR A 7 -30.92 -43.98 91.70
CA THR A 7 -29.56 -43.76 91.15
C THR A 7 -29.26 -44.72 89.98
N LEU A 8 -29.71 -45.97 90.05
CA LEU A 8 -29.57 -46.93 88.94
C LEU A 8 -30.35 -46.51 87.68
N LYS A 9 -31.55 -45.94 87.84
CA LYS A 9 -32.35 -45.44 86.71
C LYS A 9 -31.70 -44.23 86.03
N GLU A 10 -31.20 -43.28 86.82
CA GLU A 10 -30.51 -42.09 86.32
C GLU A 10 -29.24 -42.44 85.57
N THR A 11 -28.37 -43.26 86.17
CA THR A 11 -27.13 -43.74 85.53
C THR A 11 -27.40 -44.49 84.22
N LYS A 12 -28.48 -45.28 84.13
CA LYS A 12 -28.89 -45.94 82.88
C LYS A 12 -29.37 -44.94 81.82
N ALA A 13 -30.12 -43.91 82.21
CA ALA A 13 -30.56 -42.87 81.28
C ALA A 13 -29.37 -42.05 80.76
N GLU A 14 -28.43 -41.73 81.64
CA GLU A 14 -27.21 -41.01 81.29
C GLU A 14 -26.28 -41.83 80.39
N ASN A 15 -26.14 -43.14 80.65
CA ASN A 15 -25.38 -44.04 79.77
C ASN A 15 -25.96 -44.09 78.35
N LYS A 16 -27.30 -44.16 78.21
CA LYS A 16 -27.96 -44.07 76.90
C LYS A 16 -27.71 -42.73 76.21
N ARG A 17 -27.75 -41.62 76.95
CA ARG A 17 -27.45 -40.28 76.42
C ARG A 17 -26.01 -40.20 75.92
N LEU A 18 -25.06 -40.69 76.71
CA LEU A 18 -23.64 -40.73 76.35
C LEU A 18 -23.40 -41.60 75.11
N GLN A 19 -24.15 -42.70 74.96
CA GLN A 19 -24.05 -43.54 73.78
C GLN A 19 -24.53 -42.85 72.49
N VAL A 20 -25.60 -42.04 72.56
CA VAL A 20 -26.06 -41.22 71.42
C VAL A 20 -25.04 -40.13 71.07
N GLU A 21 -24.45 -39.47 72.07
CA GLU A 21 -23.42 -38.45 71.82
C GLU A 21 -22.13 -39.07 71.26
N LEU A 22 -21.78 -40.29 71.68
CA LEU A 22 -20.66 -41.03 71.09
C LEU A 22 -20.90 -41.33 69.61
N GLU A 23 -22.12 -41.75 69.24
CA GLU A 23 -22.47 -42.03 67.84
C GLU A 23 -22.38 -40.77 66.98
N LYS A 24 -22.96 -39.64 67.43
CA LYS A 24 -22.83 -38.34 66.76
C LYS A 24 -21.37 -37.90 66.63
N GLY A 25 -20.55 -38.15 67.66
CA GLY A 25 -19.11 -37.88 67.62
C GLY A 25 -18.40 -38.72 66.56
N SER A 26 -18.82 -39.97 66.35
CA SER A 26 -18.28 -40.84 65.31
C SER A 26 -18.67 -40.38 63.90
N GLU A 27 -19.92 -39.95 63.71
CA GLU A 27 -20.41 -39.37 62.44
C GLU A 27 -19.67 -38.07 62.11
N ALA A 28 -19.54 -37.16 63.09
CA ALA A 28 -18.80 -35.91 62.92
C ALA A 28 -17.33 -36.16 62.55
N LYS A 29 -16.71 -37.19 63.15
CA LYS A 29 -15.35 -37.59 62.80
C LYS A 29 -15.25 -38.10 61.36
N ALA A 30 -16.20 -38.92 60.91
CA ALA A 30 -16.24 -39.40 59.52
C ALA A 30 -16.40 -38.24 58.53
N GLU A 31 -17.25 -37.26 58.86
CA GLU A 31 -17.46 -36.07 58.04
C GLU A 31 -16.22 -35.17 57.98
N ILE A 32 -15.49 -35.01 59.09
CA ILE A 32 -14.21 -34.27 59.10
C ILE A 32 -13.20 -34.91 58.16
N GLU A 33 -13.06 -36.25 58.17
CA GLU A 33 -12.13 -36.94 57.27
C GLU A 33 -12.58 -36.84 55.81
N ARG A 34 -13.89 -36.87 55.53
CA ARG A 34 -14.45 -36.62 54.19
C ARG A 34 -14.09 -35.22 53.70
N LEU A 35 -14.37 -34.19 54.50
CA LEU A 35 -14.09 -32.80 54.16
C LEU A 35 -12.59 -32.54 53.98
N LYS A 36 -11.74 -33.19 54.78
CA LYS A 36 -10.28 -33.11 54.64
C LYS A 36 -9.79 -33.69 53.31
N ALA A 37 -10.40 -34.79 52.85
CA ALA A 37 -10.09 -35.36 51.54
C ALA A 37 -10.56 -34.45 50.39
N GLU A 38 -11.72 -33.82 50.52
CA GLU A 38 -12.22 -32.85 49.53
C GLU A 38 -11.37 -31.59 49.46
N LEU A 39 -10.97 -31.04 50.61
CA LEU A 39 -10.06 -29.89 50.68
C LEU A 39 -8.75 -30.19 49.95
N LYS A 40 -8.20 -31.40 50.13
CA LYS A 40 -6.98 -31.80 49.43
C LYS A 40 -7.17 -31.86 47.92
N LYS A 41 -8.29 -32.41 47.43
CA LYS A 41 -8.60 -32.43 45.99
C LYS A 41 -8.75 -31.04 45.42
N GLU A 42 -9.40 -30.12 46.14
CA GLU A 42 -9.57 -28.74 45.69
C GLU A 42 -8.21 -28.00 45.64
N GLN A 43 -7.32 -28.27 46.59
CA GLN A 43 -5.95 -27.73 46.56
C GLN A 43 -5.15 -28.24 45.35
N GLU A 44 -5.27 -29.53 45.02
CA GLU A 44 -4.65 -30.13 43.83
C GLU A 44 -5.21 -29.49 42.55
N HIS A 45 -6.53 -29.30 42.47
CA HIS A 45 -7.18 -28.64 41.33
C HIS A 45 -6.77 -27.16 41.19
N SER A 46 -6.72 -26.42 42.29
CA SER A 46 -6.27 -25.02 42.31
C SER A 46 -4.81 -24.87 41.85
N THR A 47 -3.95 -25.80 42.24
CA THR A 47 -2.56 -25.86 41.79
C THR A 47 -2.49 -26.10 40.27
N ALA A 48 -3.23 -27.09 39.77
CA ALA A 48 -3.29 -27.38 38.33
C ALA A 48 -3.82 -26.21 37.50
N LEU A 49 -4.80 -25.47 38.03
CA LEU A 49 -5.33 -24.29 37.36
C LEU A 49 -4.31 -23.14 37.31
N THR A 50 -3.56 -22.95 38.40
CA THR A 50 -2.47 -21.98 38.46
C THR A 50 -1.38 -22.33 37.43
N ASP A 51 -0.98 -23.59 37.33
CA ASP A 51 -0.01 -24.07 36.34
C ASP A 51 -0.51 -23.87 34.90
N TYR A 52 -1.81 -24.11 34.66
CA TYR A 52 -2.44 -23.86 33.36
C TYR A 52 -2.37 -22.38 32.95
N TYR A 53 -2.69 -21.47 33.86
CA TYR A 53 -2.59 -20.03 33.59
C TYR A 53 -1.14 -19.57 33.39
N ASN A 54 -0.23 -20.02 34.25
CA ASN A 54 1.20 -19.73 34.12
C ASN A 54 1.78 -20.20 32.79
N LEU A 55 1.26 -21.30 32.21
CA LEU A 55 1.68 -21.79 30.90
C LEU A 55 1.04 -21.02 29.73
N THR A 56 -0.20 -20.57 29.88
CA THR A 56 -0.98 -19.96 28.79
C THR A 56 -0.74 -18.48 28.65
N GLU A 57 -0.51 -17.76 29.75
CA GLU A 57 -0.18 -16.33 29.76
C GLU A 57 1.01 -15.97 28.86
N PRO A 58 2.20 -16.61 28.96
CA PRO A 58 3.33 -16.28 28.10
C PRO A 58 3.06 -16.60 26.62
N LYS A 59 2.23 -17.59 26.31
CA LYS A 59 1.86 -17.90 24.92
C LYS A 59 0.95 -16.83 24.33
N MET A 60 0.00 -16.33 25.11
CA MET A 60 -0.85 -15.22 24.67
C MET A 60 -0.03 -13.95 24.49
N GLU A 61 0.93 -13.68 25.36
CA GLU A 61 1.81 -12.52 25.25
C GLU A 61 2.73 -12.62 24.02
N ALA A 62 3.29 -13.80 23.73
CA ALA A 62 4.05 -14.03 22.51
C ALA A 62 3.21 -13.76 21.25
N LEU A 63 1.96 -14.25 21.21
CA LEU A 63 1.05 -14.01 20.09
C LEU A 63 0.70 -12.51 19.94
N ARG A 64 0.49 -11.79 21.04
CA ARG A 64 0.26 -10.33 21.00
C ARG A 64 1.45 -9.60 20.41
N GLN A 65 2.67 -9.97 20.79
CA GLN A 65 3.88 -9.38 20.24
C GLN A 65 4.07 -9.68 18.76
N GLU A 66 3.77 -10.91 18.33
CA GLU A 66 3.79 -11.27 16.90
C GLU A 66 2.74 -10.49 16.11
N PHE A 67 1.53 -10.34 16.65
CA PHE A 67 0.47 -9.55 16.03
C PHE A 67 0.89 -8.08 15.87
N SER A 68 1.41 -7.45 16.93
CA SER A 68 1.88 -6.05 16.86
C SER A 68 3.04 -5.87 15.87
N LYS A 69 3.95 -6.85 15.74
CA LYS A 69 5.03 -6.82 14.73
C LYS A 69 4.49 -6.94 13.31
N ALA A 70 3.51 -7.82 13.09
CA ALA A 70 2.87 -8.00 11.80
C ALA A 70 2.09 -6.75 11.39
N GLU A 71 1.34 -6.16 12.31
CA GLU A 71 0.60 -4.91 12.11
C GLU A 71 1.53 -3.76 11.74
N ALA A 72 2.61 -3.53 12.50
CA ALA A 72 3.60 -2.49 12.19
C ALA A 72 4.32 -2.72 10.84
N THR A 73 4.40 -3.98 10.40
CA THR A 73 4.98 -4.32 9.08
C THR A 73 3.99 -4.03 7.96
N ALA A 74 2.73 -4.42 8.13
CA ALA A 74 1.67 -4.13 7.17
C ALA A 74 1.46 -2.61 7.00
N GLU A 75 1.53 -1.84 8.09
CA GLU A 75 1.43 -0.37 8.01
C GLU A 75 2.60 0.24 7.23
N ARG A 76 3.84 -0.20 7.47
CA ARG A 76 5.01 0.24 6.71
C ARG A 76 4.92 -0.11 5.24
N GLU A 77 4.42 -1.29 4.89
CA GLU A 77 4.23 -1.72 3.51
C GLU A 77 3.14 -0.91 2.81
N ALA A 78 2.02 -0.64 3.49
CA ALA A 78 0.96 0.21 2.97
C ALA A 78 1.45 1.65 2.72
N GLN A 79 2.21 2.23 3.65
CA GLN A 79 2.81 3.56 3.47
C GLN A 79 3.79 3.60 2.30
N ARG A 80 4.67 2.59 2.20
CA ARG A 80 5.61 2.48 1.07
C ARG A 80 4.86 2.36 -0.25
N PHE A 81 3.83 1.52 -0.32
CA PHE A 81 3.01 1.36 -1.52
C PHE A 81 2.32 2.67 -1.90
N ALA A 82 1.75 3.39 -0.94
CA ALA A 82 1.14 4.70 -1.19
C ALA A 82 2.17 5.72 -1.74
N GLN A 83 3.39 5.74 -1.20
CA GLN A 83 4.45 6.60 -1.68
C GLN A 83 4.89 6.26 -3.11
N GLU A 84 5.08 4.97 -3.41
CA GLU A 84 5.44 4.53 -4.76
C GLU A 84 4.31 4.79 -5.77
N MET A 85 3.06 4.59 -5.37
CA MET A 85 1.92 4.92 -6.21
C MET A 85 1.83 6.43 -6.50
N ALA A 86 2.07 7.28 -5.49
CA ALA A 86 2.11 8.73 -5.69
C ALA A 86 3.22 9.14 -6.68
N LYS A 87 4.41 8.56 -6.58
CA LYS A 87 5.50 8.78 -7.56
C LYS A 87 5.08 8.35 -8.96
N ALA A 88 4.48 7.16 -9.10
CA ALA A 88 4.02 6.65 -10.38
C ALA A 88 2.96 7.57 -11.03
N ILE A 89 2.02 8.09 -10.24
CA ILE A 89 1.02 9.06 -10.69
C ILE A 89 1.69 10.35 -11.18
N GLU A 90 2.65 10.91 -10.45
CA GLU A 90 3.35 12.13 -10.87
C GLU A 90 4.20 11.93 -12.14
N SER A 91 4.87 10.79 -12.26
CA SER A 91 5.57 10.42 -13.50
C SER A 91 4.61 10.28 -14.68
N ALA A 92 3.46 9.63 -14.49
CA ALA A 92 2.43 9.50 -15.51
C ALA A 92 1.86 10.87 -15.94
N LYS A 93 1.64 11.79 -15.00
CA LYS A 93 1.22 13.16 -15.31
C LYS A 93 2.27 13.88 -16.15
N THR A 94 3.54 13.77 -15.78
CA THR A 94 4.65 14.40 -16.51
C THR A 94 4.76 13.85 -17.94
N ALA A 95 4.65 12.53 -18.09
CA ALA A 95 4.56 11.87 -19.39
C ALA A 95 3.39 12.39 -20.24
N CYS A 96 2.19 12.47 -19.67
CA CYS A 96 0.99 12.95 -20.38
C CYS A 96 1.10 14.42 -20.79
N ARG A 97 1.65 15.28 -19.93
CA ARG A 97 1.91 16.70 -20.26
C ARG A 97 2.87 16.83 -21.42
N THR A 98 3.97 16.06 -21.38
CA THR A 98 4.97 16.01 -22.45
C THR A 98 4.35 15.54 -23.78
N LEU A 99 3.57 14.46 -23.76
CA LEU A 99 2.88 13.95 -24.94
C LEU A 99 1.92 14.98 -25.53
N ARG A 100 1.14 15.67 -24.70
CA ARG A 100 0.22 16.73 -25.14
C ARG A 100 0.96 17.86 -25.84
N LEU A 101 2.09 18.31 -25.28
CA LEU A 101 2.91 19.37 -25.89
C LEU A 101 3.44 18.93 -27.25
N ALA A 102 4.01 17.72 -27.34
CA ALA A 102 4.49 17.17 -28.61
C ALA A 102 3.39 17.07 -29.67
N LEU A 103 2.20 16.59 -29.30
CA LEU A 103 1.06 16.52 -30.21
C LEU A 103 0.57 17.91 -30.65
N THR A 104 0.59 18.89 -29.74
CA THR A 104 0.24 20.29 -30.06
C THR A 104 1.24 20.88 -31.07
N ASP A 105 2.54 20.63 -30.89
CA ASP A 105 3.59 21.07 -31.81
C ASP A 105 3.47 20.43 -33.20
N LEU A 106 2.97 19.19 -33.25
CA LEU A 106 2.63 18.48 -34.48
C LEU A 106 1.31 18.96 -35.12
N GLY A 107 0.63 19.94 -34.52
CA GLY A 107 -0.62 20.52 -35.01
C GLY A 107 -1.87 19.71 -34.65
N ALA A 108 -1.74 18.65 -33.85
CA ALA A 108 -2.90 17.90 -33.35
C ALA A 108 -3.56 18.62 -32.17
N LYS A 109 -4.89 18.61 -32.14
CA LYS A 109 -5.69 19.15 -31.04
C LYS A 109 -6.02 18.04 -30.05
N VAL A 110 -5.36 18.05 -28.90
CA VAL A 110 -5.64 17.13 -27.79
C VAL A 110 -6.21 17.92 -26.61
N ARG A 111 -7.20 17.37 -25.91
CA ARG A 111 -7.80 17.97 -24.70
C ARG A 111 -6.73 18.16 -23.61
N GLY A 112 -7.00 19.04 -22.65
CA GLY A 112 -6.13 19.22 -21.48
C GLY A 112 -5.92 17.91 -20.71
N VAL A 113 -4.72 17.73 -20.15
CA VAL A 113 -4.42 16.56 -19.29
C VAL A 113 -5.37 16.61 -18.08
N PRO A 114 -6.03 15.49 -17.71
CA PRO A 114 -6.91 15.44 -16.55
C PRO A 114 -6.23 15.89 -15.25
N SER A 115 -7.02 16.47 -14.33
CA SER A 115 -6.55 16.94 -13.02
C SER A 115 -6.21 15.77 -12.07
N GLN A 116 -5.59 16.08 -10.92
CA GLN A 116 -5.23 15.06 -9.93
C GLN A 116 -6.44 14.30 -9.37
N ASP A 117 -7.57 14.98 -9.26
CA ASP A 117 -8.81 14.41 -8.73
C ASP A 117 -9.71 13.84 -9.84
N ALA A 118 -9.22 13.83 -11.10
CA ALA A 118 -9.95 13.25 -12.21
C ALA A 118 -10.06 11.73 -12.03
N SER A 119 -11.21 11.18 -12.44
CA SER A 119 -11.46 9.76 -12.28
C SER A 119 -10.53 8.93 -13.17
N ALA A 120 -10.33 7.65 -12.82
CA ALA A 120 -9.62 6.71 -13.69
C ALA A 120 -10.27 6.62 -15.09
N PHE A 121 -11.60 6.82 -15.16
CA PHE A 121 -12.34 6.89 -16.41
C PHE A 121 -11.90 8.09 -17.26
N ASP A 122 -11.84 9.29 -16.68
CA ASP A 122 -11.40 10.51 -17.38
C ASP A 122 -9.97 10.37 -17.92
N PHE A 123 -9.11 9.70 -17.15
CA PHE A 123 -7.74 9.41 -17.58
C PHE A 123 -7.72 8.42 -18.75
N SER A 124 -8.53 7.35 -18.69
CA SER A 124 -8.63 6.37 -19.77
C SER A 124 -9.18 6.96 -21.08
N GLU A 125 -10.19 7.83 -20.99
CA GLU A 125 -10.76 8.53 -22.13
C GLU A 125 -9.72 9.47 -22.76
N TRP A 126 -8.99 10.22 -21.94
CA TRP A 126 -7.93 11.09 -22.42
C TRP A 126 -6.79 10.30 -23.07
N THR A 127 -6.36 9.18 -22.48
CA THR A 127 -5.33 8.31 -23.06
C THR A 127 -5.76 7.75 -24.42
N GLN A 128 -7.02 7.32 -24.54
CA GLN A 128 -7.55 6.84 -25.82
C GLN A 128 -7.59 7.95 -26.87
N GLN A 129 -8.01 9.17 -26.49
CA GLN A 129 -8.01 10.33 -27.38
C GLN A 129 -6.59 10.71 -27.83
N ALA A 130 -5.63 10.75 -26.90
CA ALA A 130 -4.24 11.05 -27.20
C ALA A 130 -3.63 9.99 -28.14
N SER A 131 -3.95 8.71 -27.92
CA SER A 131 -3.53 7.61 -28.80
C SER A 131 -4.07 7.76 -30.22
N GLY A 132 -5.35 8.13 -30.37
CA GLY A 132 -5.94 8.45 -31.69
C GLY A 132 -5.21 9.59 -32.38
N ALA A 133 -4.92 10.67 -31.66
CA ALA A 133 -4.16 11.80 -32.20
C ALA A 133 -2.72 11.43 -32.62
N VAL A 134 -2.05 10.54 -31.87
CA VAL A 134 -0.73 9.99 -32.26
C VAL A 134 -0.85 9.22 -33.58
N SER A 135 -1.87 8.37 -33.72
CA SER A 135 -2.12 7.59 -34.94
C SER A 135 -2.43 8.49 -36.15
N ASP A 136 -3.22 9.53 -35.96
CA ASP A 136 -3.55 10.51 -37.00
C ASP A 136 -2.30 11.29 -37.44
N CYS A 137 -1.49 11.75 -36.48
CA CYS A 137 -0.19 12.38 -36.76
C CYS A 137 0.75 11.45 -37.53
N ALA A 138 0.81 10.17 -37.15
CA ALA A 138 1.62 9.17 -37.81
C ALA A 138 1.18 8.94 -39.28
N THR A 139 -0.13 8.90 -39.50
CA THR A 139 -0.72 8.74 -40.84
C THR A 139 -0.49 9.99 -41.70
N ALA A 140 -0.63 11.19 -41.13
CA ALA A 140 -0.51 12.46 -41.86
C ALA A 140 0.94 12.79 -42.27
N TYR A 141 1.93 12.49 -41.42
CA TYR A 141 3.33 12.77 -41.71
C TYR A 141 4.07 11.57 -42.32
N GLY A 142 3.41 10.41 -42.42
CA GLY A 142 4.00 9.16 -42.91
C GLY A 142 4.93 8.47 -41.91
N ASP A 143 5.27 7.23 -42.21
CA ASP A 143 5.97 6.29 -41.32
C ASP A 143 7.33 6.79 -40.79
N CYS A 144 8.01 7.74 -41.43
CA CYS A 144 9.30 8.25 -40.94
C CYS A 144 9.17 9.27 -39.79
N CYS A 145 8.17 10.15 -39.85
CA CYS A 145 7.92 11.13 -38.80
C CYS A 145 7.23 10.50 -37.59
N ALA A 146 6.37 9.50 -37.82
CA ALA A 146 5.82 8.64 -36.77
C ALA A 146 6.94 7.97 -35.97
N ARG A 147 7.94 7.39 -36.66
CA ARG A 147 9.10 6.74 -36.04
C ARG A 147 9.97 7.71 -35.23
N VAL A 148 10.25 8.91 -35.76
CA VAL A 148 11.04 9.92 -35.05
C VAL A 148 10.29 10.47 -33.82
N SER A 149 8.98 10.73 -33.95
CA SER A 149 8.15 11.19 -32.84
C SER A 149 7.99 10.12 -31.76
N ALA A 150 7.77 8.85 -32.14
CA ALA A 150 7.71 7.73 -31.21
C ALA A 150 9.06 7.52 -30.48
N ALA A 151 10.18 7.56 -31.21
CA ALA A 151 11.52 7.49 -30.62
C ALA A 151 11.77 8.63 -29.62
N PHE A 152 11.33 9.85 -29.96
CA PHE A 152 11.44 11.03 -29.10
C PHE A 152 10.60 10.89 -27.83
N THR A 153 9.34 10.48 -27.94
CA THR A 153 8.46 10.25 -26.80
C THR A 153 8.99 9.13 -25.91
N MET A 154 9.47 8.01 -26.48
CA MET A 154 10.06 6.91 -25.70
C MET A 154 11.34 7.33 -24.96
N GLY A 155 12.20 8.14 -25.60
CA GLY A 155 13.40 8.70 -24.96
C GLY A 155 13.07 9.60 -23.77
N LEU A 156 12.02 10.41 -23.87
CA LEU A 156 11.56 11.25 -22.75
C LEU A 156 10.97 10.41 -21.61
N LEU A 157 10.22 9.36 -21.91
CA LEU A 157 9.65 8.48 -20.89
C LEU A 157 10.75 7.71 -20.13
N GLN A 158 11.78 7.25 -20.83
CA GLN A 158 12.92 6.57 -20.23
C GLN A 158 13.73 7.52 -19.32
N GLN A 159 13.97 8.77 -19.74
CA GLN A 159 14.64 9.77 -18.91
C GLN A 159 13.87 10.14 -17.63
N ASN A 160 12.55 9.96 -17.62
CA ASN A 160 11.68 10.18 -16.46
C ASN A 160 11.41 8.90 -15.65
N GLY A 161 12.24 7.86 -15.80
CA GLY A 161 12.21 6.64 -14.97
C GLY A 161 11.13 5.62 -15.35
N CYS A 162 10.51 5.72 -16.53
CA CYS A 162 9.55 4.72 -17.02
C CYS A 162 10.28 3.52 -17.65
N GLU A 163 11.06 2.79 -16.86
CA GLU A 163 11.95 1.71 -17.33
C GLU A 163 11.21 0.56 -18.05
N HIS A 164 9.95 0.30 -17.69
CA HIS A 164 9.10 -0.72 -18.30
C HIS A 164 8.81 -0.48 -19.81
N ILE A 165 9.04 0.73 -20.31
CA ILE A 165 8.86 1.08 -21.74
C ILE A 165 10.06 0.65 -22.59
N ALA A 166 11.20 0.30 -21.98
CA ALA A 166 12.36 -0.24 -22.68
C ALA A 166 12.05 -1.58 -23.40
N GLU A 167 10.99 -2.28 -23.00
CA GLU A 167 10.54 -3.53 -23.65
C GLU A 167 9.58 -3.31 -24.81
N PHE A 168 9.01 -2.11 -24.94
CA PHE A 168 8.05 -1.75 -26.00
C PHE A 168 8.54 -2.05 -27.43
N PRO A 169 9.83 -1.83 -27.78
CA PRO A 169 10.37 -2.23 -29.09
C PRO A 169 10.27 -3.74 -29.38
N LYS A 170 10.28 -4.60 -28.34
CA LYS A 170 10.18 -6.06 -28.51
C LYS A 170 8.75 -6.51 -28.84
N PHE A 171 7.74 -5.72 -28.46
CA PHE A 171 6.33 -6.02 -28.71
C PHE A 171 5.86 -5.58 -30.10
N ALA A 172 6.52 -4.57 -30.69
CA ALA A 172 6.27 -4.16 -32.07
C ALA A 172 7.05 -5.06 -33.04
N LYS A 173 6.43 -6.17 -33.49
CA LYS A 173 6.99 -7.04 -34.54
C LYS A 173 7.12 -6.28 -35.87
N GLY A 174 8.28 -5.71 -36.14
CA GLY A 174 8.68 -5.14 -37.43
C GLY A 174 10.03 -4.45 -37.28
N ASP A 175 10.97 -4.69 -38.21
CA ASP A 175 12.39 -4.32 -38.12
C ASP A 175 12.61 -2.85 -37.73
N TRP A 176 12.76 -2.61 -36.42
CA TRP A 176 13.13 -1.34 -35.81
C TRP A 176 14.63 -1.33 -35.58
N GLU A 177 15.42 -1.17 -36.64
CA GLU A 177 16.84 -0.81 -36.50
C GLU A 177 17.00 0.70 -36.71
N VAL A 178 16.65 1.45 -35.67
CA VAL A 178 17.30 2.74 -35.42
C VAL A 178 18.03 2.59 -34.09
N SER A 179 19.35 2.42 -34.18
CA SER A 179 20.25 2.33 -33.03
C SER A 179 19.97 3.47 -32.06
N SER A 180 19.57 3.13 -30.83
CA SER A 180 19.23 4.06 -29.76
C SER A 180 20.42 4.91 -29.29
N GLN A 181 21.64 4.59 -29.74
CA GLN A 181 22.87 5.23 -29.29
C GLN A 181 23.25 6.51 -30.08
N ASP A 182 22.72 6.73 -31.29
CA ASP A 182 23.20 7.82 -32.17
C ASP A 182 22.10 8.79 -32.68
N VAL A 183 20.93 8.82 -32.02
CA VAL A 183 19.81 9.67 -32.49
C VAL A 183 20.05 11.16 -32.19
N LEU A 184 20.83 11.48 -31.16
CA LEU A 184 21.08 12.85 -30.67
C LEU A 184 21.80 13.76 -31.69
N PRO A 185 22.90 13.34 -32.33
CA PRO A 185 23.57 14.14 -33.37
C PRO A 185 22.71 14.30 -34.62
N VAL A 186 22.00 13.23 -35.02
CA VAL A 186 21.10 13.23 -36.19
C VAL A 186 19.90 14.16 -35.96
N LEU A 187 19.32 14.16 -34.75
CA LEU A 187 18.28 15.11 -34.34
C LEU A 187 18.78 16.54 -34.33
N ARG A 188 20.00 16.80 -33.85
CA ARG A 188 20.60 18.16 -33.89
C ARG A 188 20.81 18.63 -35.33
N ALA A 189 21.34 17.76 -36.20
CA ALA A 189 21.57 18.05 -37.60
C ALA A 189 20.26 18.30 -38.35
N TRP A 190 19.24 17.49 -38.11
CA TRP A 190 17.90 17.66 -38.66
C TRP A 190 17.23 18.95 -38.17
N ARG A 191 17.31 19.27 -36.87
CA ARG A 191 16.77 20.52 -36.31
C ARG A 191 17.46 21.75 -36.89
N LYS A 192 18.78 21.66 -37.16
CA LYS A 192 19.56 22.70 -37.82
C LYS A 192 19.15 22.86 -39.30
N GLN A 193 18.97 21.76 -40.03
CA GLN A 193 18.45 21.78 -41.41
C GLN A 193 17.01 22.29 -41.49
N PHE A 194 16.15 21.89 -40.56
CA PHE A 194 14.77 22.34 -40.48
C PHE A 194 14.69 23.85 -40.23
N ARG A 195 15.60 24.42 -39.42
CA ARG A 195 15.71 25.88 -39.27
C ARG A 195 16.25 26.59 -40.52
N GLN A 196 17.25 26.01 -41.21
CA GLN A 196 17.93 26.64 -42.35
C GLN A 196 17.13 26.59 -43.67
N LYS A 197 16.28 25.59 -43.88
CA LYS A 197 15.48 25.50 -45.13
C LYS A 197 14.36 26.55 -45.12
N GLU A 198 14.51 27.61 -45.90
CA GLU A 198 13.66 28.80 -45.96
C GLU A 198 12.14 28.55 -45.91
N ALA A 199 11.50 29.07 -44.85
CA ALA A 199 10.62 30.25 -44.88
C ALA A 199 9.62 30.48 -46.05
N ARG A 200 9.05 29.46 -46.69
CA ARG A 200 7.87 29.65 -47.57
C ARG A 200 6.54 29.13 -47.02
N SER A 201 6.56 28.45 -45.88
CA SER A 201 5.33 28.02 -45.20
C SER A 201 4.94 29.05 -44.14
N THR A 202 3.84 29.76 -44.38
CA THR A 202 3.19 30.66 -43.41
C THR A 202 2.87 29.96 -42.08
N THR A 203 2.66 28.64 -42.11
CA THR A 203 2.47 27.80 -40.91
C THR A 203 3.77 27.64 -40.12
N LYS A 204 4.90 27.42 -40.80
CA LYS A 204 6.22 27.30 -40.16
C LYS A 204 6.66 28.60 -39.50
N ALA A 205 6.37 29.75 -40.13
CA ALA A 205 6.64 31.06 -39.55
C ALA A 205 5.83 31.29 -38.26
N ARG A 206 4.53 30.94 -38.27
CA ARG A 206 3.67 30.99 -37.08
C ARG A 206 4.15 30.07 -35.96
N LEU A 207 4.60 28.86 -36.29
CA LEU A 207 5.11 27.88 -35.32
C LEU A 207 6.39 28.37 -34.64
N LEU A 208 7.31 28.98 -35.41
CA LEU A 208 8.53 29.59 -34.85
C LEU A 208 8.21 30.83 -33.98
N GLU A 209 7.20 31.62 -34.36
CA GLU A 209 6.73 32.76 -33.56
C GLU A 209 6.09 32.30 -32.23
N HIS A 210 5.31 31.22 -32.25
CA HIS A 210 4.72 30.66 -31.04
C HIS A 210 5.76 30.03 -30.11
N LEU A 211 6.78 29.36 -30.66
CA LEU A 211 7.89 28.82 -29.86
C LEU A 211 8.71 29.94 -29.20
N ALA A 212 9.02 31.02 -29.94
CA ALA A 212 9.72 32.17 -29.37
C ALA A 212 8.90 32.87 -28.27
N LYS A 213 7.56 32.94 -28.41
CA LYS A 213 6.66 33.47 -27.37
C LYS A 213 6.58 32.57 -26.14
N ALA A 214 6.57 31.25 -26.32
CA ALA A 214 6.56 30.29 -25.22
C ALA A 214 7.88 30.31 -24.44
N GLU A 215 9.01 30.40 -25.14
CA GLU A 215 10.35 30.49 -24.53
C GLU A 215 10.55 31.81 -23.76
N ALA A 216 10.02 32.93 -24.27
CA ALA A 216 10.02 34.21 -23.56
C ALA A 216 9.09 34.23 -22.33
N MET A 217 7.99 33.48 -22.35
CA MET A 217 7.10 33.33 -21.18
C MET A 217 7.72 32.45 -20.09
N ASP A 218 8.64 31.55 -20.45
CA ASP A 218 9.36 30.68 -19.52
C ASP A 218 10.55 31.41 -18.86
N GLN A 219 11.22 32.32 -19.60
CA GLN A 219 12.30 33.17 -19.07
C GLN A 219 11.80 34.38 -18.26
N GLY A 220 10.51 34.74 -18.35
CA GLY A 220 9.89 35.82 -17.57
C GLY A 220 9.58 35.48 -16.10
N LYS A 221 9.97 34.30 -15.62
CA LYS A 221 9.94 33.92 -14.20
C LYS A 221 11.36 33.76 -13.66
N GLU A 222 12.13 34.82 -13.70
CA GLU A 222 13.29 34.96 -12.82
C GLU A 222 12.79 35.54 -11.47
N PRO A 223 13.12 34.93 -10.32
CA PRO A 223 12.63 35.41 -9.03
C PRO A 223 13.29 36.75 -8.70
N ALA A 224 12.48 37.79 -8.51
CA ALA A 224 12.94 38.99 -7.82
C ALA A 224 13.43 38.57 -6.42
N ALA A 225 14.72 38.76 -6.19
CA ALA A 225 15.35 38.65 -4.89
C ALA A 225 14.77 39.71 -3.93
N GLU A 226 14.49 39.22 -2.72
CA GLU A 226 14.49 39.86 -1.39
C GLU A 226 14.15 41.36 -1.23
N GLU A 227 13.21 41.65 -0.32
CA GLU A 227 13.47 42.52 0.83
C GLU A 227 12.45 42.20 1.95
N GLY A 228 12.97 41.82 3.13
CA GLY A 228 12.22 41.48 4.35
C GLY A 228 13.01 40.66 5.34
#